data_AF-A0A6A5BQH7-F1
#
_entry.id   AF-A0A6A5BQH7-F1
#
_cell.length_a   1.000
_cell.length_b   1.000
_cell.length_c   1.000
_cell.angle_alpha   90.00
_cell.angle_beta   90.00
_cell.angle_gamma   90.00
#
_symmetry.space_group_name_H-M   'P 1'
#
loop_
_entity.id
_entity.type
_entity.pdbx_description
1 polymer ?
#
loop_
_entity_poly.entity_id
_entity_poly.type
_entity_poly.pdbx_seq_one_letter_code
_entity_poly.pdbx_strand_id
1 'polypeptide(L)'
;MLFNPSFSVESNPTYEYSICPDSFLVPLFTSLILFISVILTAACALAILFKRKSGHVVARTPFMMMSTLLSSLAFVFISSIRYLVGRKVFPCALFSLTWFLTQPLVTLPTMLRSLRLFVMYKLNLLKTLRRRNSTSLSTFHPFSEKLKHPQKTNAINKSSAIINTTMNNHNNNNNGAQVHLHSEVHTATPRSVKFQITTTERVEQEPQQQESTTTDHHANLPHPLSGLNNNEFSWNDSISDSFDSVSEIASNYEPYSLDDKELRHLRILQFVSSHKFTLLLYSICISCSLGLWILLGAIEEGIHTTNPYQSVIVDDGGLFLFSHGCITNAKGVGIIVSQAGVYILLEIVTLGLCMFADKDTWRIKIETFVAVVFQVLFVIAYGCSLINGYATLLEFIFPSGNIMTTLTLVDVFICVVLPLCYAFISDYKKTQLAEITDIEKVLRNKKLCGQLLEFARMSYCPENILCYKDIVIFERMKSASGRRKMASFILINYLYENSPLELNIPKKEARVEELKLILEKKEVLEKTQLKFIKMHCLTNMKDIFERFKEHYPEVIQFLAQQKQFMTQQ
;
A
#
# COMPACT_ATOMS: atom_id res chain seq x y z
N MET A 1 -0.25 -36.28 41.89
CA MET A 1 -0.77 -35.83 43.21
C MET A 1 -1.23 -34.36 43.25
N LEU A 2 -1.02 -33.55 42.21
CA LEU A 2 -1.46 -32.13 42.21
C LEU A 2 -2.90 -31.92 41.71
N PHE A 3 -3.58 -32.97 41.24
CA PHE A 3 -4.97 -32.88 40.79
C PHE A 3 -5.91 -33.03 41.98
N ASN A 4 -6.45 -31.92 42.46
CA ASN A 4 -7.63 -31.99 43.30
C ASN A 4 -8.84 -32.16 42.37
N PRO A 5 -9.55 -33.30 42.41
CA PRO A 5 -10.67 -33.59 41.50
C PRO A 5 -11.78 -32.54 41.56
N SER A 6 -11.84 -31.73 42.63
CA SER A 6 -12.78 -30.61 42.75
C SER A 6 -12.62 -29.52 41.69
N PHE A 7 -11.48 -29.45 40.98
CA PHE A 7 -11.25 -28.46 39.91
C PHE A 7 -11.50 -28.99 38.50
N SER A 8 -11.86 -30.27 38.37
CA SER A 8 -12.21 -30.88 37.08
C SER A 8 -13.60 -30.43 36.63
N VAL A 9 -13.77 -30.15 35.33
CA VAL A 9 -15.09 -29.95 34.71
C VAL A 9 -15.86 -31.27 34.60
N GLU A 10 -15.14 -32.38 34.45
CA GLU A 10 -15.71 -33.71 34.32
C GLU A 10 -16.10 -34.28 35.68
N SER A 11 -17.27 -34.93 35.75
CA SER A 11 -17.79 -35.57 36.97
C SER A 11 -16.93 -36.76 37.42
N ASN A 12 -16.33 -37.47 36.48
CA ASN A 12 -15.39 -38.57 36.72
C ASN A 12 -14.11 -38.29 35.90
N PRO A 13 -13.10 -37.60 36.45
CA PRO A 13 -11.88 -37.26 35.73
C PRO A 13 -11.10 -38.53 35.36
N THR A 14 -11.25 -38.98 34.11
CA THR A 14 -10.51 -40.12 33.53
C THR A 14 -9.47 -39.62 32.54
N TYR A 15 -8.38 -40.36 32.39
CA TYR A 15 -7.40 -40.13 31.34
C TYR A 15 -7.82 -40.94 30.11
N GLU A 16 -8.25 -40.27 29.05
CA GLU A 16 -8.78 -40.87 27.82
C GLU A 16 -8.10 -40.24 26.61
N TYR A 17 -7.74 -41.05 25.61
CA TYR A 17 -7.07 -40.60 24.38
C TYR A 17 -5.76 -39.83 24.63
N SER A 18 -5.06 -40.18 25.71
CA SER A 18 -3.90 -39.44 26.22
C SER A 18 -4.17 -37.99 26.66
N ILE A 19 -5.45 -37.62 26.86
CA ILE A 19 -5.88 -36.28 27.24
C ILE A 19 -6.21 -36.25 28.73
N CYS A 20 -5.55 -35.33 29.45
CA CYS A 20 -5.90 -35.01 30.83
C CYS A 20 -7.29 -34.37 30.91
N PRO A 21 -8.08 -34.66 31.97
CA PRO A 21 -9.37 -33.98 32.18
C PRO A 21 -9.16 -32.47 32.27
N ASP A 22 -10.13 -31.69 31.78
CA ASP A 22 -10.03 -30.23 31.71
C ASP A 22 -10.35 -29.56 33.06
N SER A 23 -9.60 -28.50 33.40
CA SER A 23 -9.89 -27.66 34.57
C SER A 23 -11.00 -26.67 34.25
N PHE A 24 -11.75 -26.22 35.25
CA PHE A 24 -12.69 -25.10 35.09
C PHE A 24 -12.00 -23.80 34.60
N LEU A 25 -10.69 -23.65 34.83
CA LEU A 25 -9.92 -22.51 34.36
C LEU A 25 -9.77 -22.47 32.83
N VAL A 26 -9.73 -23.63 32.16
CA VAL A 26 -9.56 -23.72 30.71
C VAL A 26 -10.72 -23.04 29.96
N PRO A 27 -12.00 -23.45 30.14
CA PRO A 27 -13.10 -22.80 29.45
C PRO A 27 -13.29 -21.35 29.91
N LEU A 28 -12.93 -20.99 31.14
CA LEU A 28 -12.98 -19.61 31.63
C LEU A 28 -12.03 -18.69 30.85
N PHE A 29 -10.73 -19.03 30.79
CA PHE A 29 -9.74 -18.24 30.06
C PHE A 29 -10.04 -18.21 28.57
N THR A 30 -10.40 -19.35 27.99
CA THR A 30 -10.74 -19.41 26.57
C THR A 30 -12.01 -18.62 26.24
N SER A 31 -13.04 -18.65 27.09
CA SER A 31 -14.24 -17.81 26.92
C SER A 31 -13.90 -16.33 26.94
N LEU A 32 -13.02 -15.90 27.86
CA LEU A 32 -12.58 -14.51 27.96
C LEU A 32 -11.82 -14.08 26.69
N ILE A 33 -10.88 -14.92 26.22
CA ILE A 33 -10.13 -14.67 24.97
C ILE A 33 -11.09 -14.56 23.78
N LEU A 34 -12.05 -15.48 23.65
CA LEU A 34 -13.04 -15.46 22.59
C LEU A 34 -13.91 -14.20 22.64
N PHE A 35 -14.41 -13.84 23.82
CA PHE A 35 -15.22 -12.65 24.04
C PHE A 35 -14.48 -11.37 23.64
N ILE A 36 -13.23 -11.21 24.09
CA ILE A 36 -12.37 -10.08 23.71
C ILE A 36 -12.16 -10.07 22.19
N SER A 37 -11.86 -11.22 21.59
CA SER A 37 -11.63 -11.34 20.14
C SER A 37 -12.85 -10.93 19.32
N VAL A 38 -14.06 -11.34 19.72
CA VAL A 38 -15.31 -11.01 19.02
C VAL A 38 -15.59 -9.51 19.10
N ILE A 39 -15.50 -8.91 20.30
CA ILE A 39 -15.70 -7.46 20.48
C ILE A 39 -14.68 -6.67 19.69
N LEU A 40 -13.40 -7.03 19.80
CA LEU A 40 -12.31 -6.36 19.11
C LEU A 40 -12.51 -6.43 17.59
N THR A 41 -12.88 -7.60 17.06
CA THR A 41 -13.13 -7.79 15.63
C THR A 41 -14.29 -6.95 15.15
N ALA A 42 -15.42 -6.95 15.86
CA ALA A 42 -16.59 -6.14 15.51
C ALA A 42 -16.28 -4.64 15.52
N ALA A 43 -15.61 -4.16 16.59
CA ALA A 43 -15.20 -2.76 16.71
C ALA A 43 -14.22 -2.35 15.59
N CYS A 44 -13.21 -3.18 15.31
CA CYS A 44 -12.24 -2.91 14.23
C CYS A 44 -12.89 -2.96 12.85
N ALA A 45 -13.81 -3.89 12.59
CA ALA A 45 -14.52 -3.96 11.31
C ALA A 45 -15.33 -2.67 11.07
N LEU A 46 -16.09 -2.20 12.06
CA LEU A 46 -16.80 -0.93 11.99
C LEU A 46 -15.86 0.25 11.79
N ALA A 47 -14.75 0.30 12.53
CA ALA A 47 -13.74 1.33 12.41
C ALA A 47 -13.06 1.36 11.03
N ILE A 48 -12.76 0.20 10.43
CA ILE A 48 -12.23 0.10 9.05
C ILE A 48 -13.25 0.67 8.06
N LEU A 49 -14.53 0.32 8.19
CA LEU A 49 -15.58 0.84 7.31
C LEU A 49 -15.72 2.36 7.42
N PHE A 50 -15.67 2.88 8.65
CA PHE A 50 -15.75 4.32 8.92
C PHE A 50 -14.51 5.07 8.41
N LYS A 51 -13.32 4.51 8.61
CA LYS A 51 -12.02 5.12 8.25
C LYS A 51 -11.46 4.65 6.92
N ARG A 52 -12.25 4.01 6.05
CA ARG A 52 -11.78 3.46 4.75
C ARG A 52 -11.13 4.48 3.82
N LYS A 53 -11.38 5.78 4.00
CA LYS A 53 -10.80 6.88 3.23
C LYS A 53 -9.54 7.48 3.86
N SER A 54 -9.18 7.11 5.08
CA SER A 54 -7.99 7.62 5.76
C SER A 54 -6.72 7.06 5.12
N GLY A 55 -5.69 7.88 4.97
CA GLY A 55 -4.41 7.48 4.36
C GLY A 55 -3.77 6.26 5.05
N HIS A 56 -3.86 6.18 6.39
CA HIS A 56 -3.35 5.04 7.15
C HIS A 56 -4.05 3.71 6.77
N VAL A 57 -5.38 3.73 6.57
CA VAL A 57 -6.18 2.54 6.21
C VAL A 57 -6.01 2.20 4.73
N VAL A 58 -6.01 3.22 3.85
CA VAL A 58 -5.82 3.05 2.40
C VAL A 58 -4.46 2.44 2.10
N ALA A 59 -3.39 2.89 2.77
CA ALA A 59 -2.03 2.37 2.58
C ALA A 59 -1.93 0.86 2.90
N ARG A 60 -2.70 0.38 3.88
CA ARG A 60 -2.75 -1.05 4.28
C ARG A 60 -3.79 -1.86 3.53
N THR A 61 -4.62 -1.20 2.73
CA THR A 61 -5.77 -1.76 2.02
C THR A 61 -6.85 -2.28 2.98
N PRO A 62 -8.04 -1.66 3.01
CA PRO A 62 -9.14 -2.10 3.88
C PRO A 62 -9.47 -3.59 3.74
N PHE A 63 -9.40 -4.13 2.51
CA PHE A 63 -9.62 -5.55 2.24
C PHE A 63 -8.63 -6.46 2.97
N MET A 64 -7.33 -6.14 2.97
CA MET A 64 -6.31 -6.96 3.65
C MET A 64 -6.49 -6.91 5.16
N MET A 65 -6.80 -5.72 5.71
CA MET A 65 -7.10 -5.57 7.14
C MET A 65 -8.34 -6.38 7.55
N MET A 66 -9.39 -6.36 6.73
CA MET A 66 -10.60 -7.16 6.97
C MET A 66 -10.31 -8.66 6.85
N SER A 67 -9.48 -9.08 5.89
CA SER A 67 -9.06 -10.48 5.77
C SER A 67 -8.30 -10.94 7.01
N THR A 68 -7.35 -10.14 7.52
CA THR A 68 -6.63 -10.44 8.78
C THR A 68 -7.60 -10.60 9.95
N LEU A 69 -8.59 -9.70 10.09
CA LEU A 69 -9.61 -9.79 11.13
C LEU A 69 -10.43 -11.08 11.03
N LEU A 70 -10.97 -11.38 9.85
CA LEU A 70 -11.82 -12.56 9.65
C LEU A 70 -11.05 -13.86 9.82
N SER A 71 -9.83 -13.93 9.30
CA SER A 71 -8.97 -15.11 9.43
C SER A 71 -8.53 -15.33 10.88
N SER A 72 -8.18 -14.27 11.61
CA SER A 72 -7.85 -14.34 13.03
C SER A 72 -9.07 -14.75 13.86
N LEU A 73 -10.24 -14.16 13.60
CA LEU A 73 -11.48 -14.53 14.29
C LEU A 73 -11.84 -15.98 14.04
N ALA A 74 -11.76 -16.47 12.80
CA ALA A 74 -12.05 -17.86 12.46
C ALA A 74 -11.12 -18.83 13.23
N PHE A 75 -9.81 -18.52 13.28
CA PHE A 75 -8.85 -19.31 14.04
C PHE A 75 -9.14 -19.30 15.54
N VAL A 76 -9.32 -18.11 16.13
CA VAL A 76 -9.61 -17.95 17.56
C VAL A 76 -10.92 -18.65 17.91
N PHE A 77 -11.95 -18.54 17.07
CA PHE A 77 -13.25 -19.16 17.25
C PHE A 77 -13.16 -20.69 17.25
N ILE A 78 -12.55 -21.30 16.24
CA ILE A 78 -12.41 -22.76 16.15
C ILE A 78 -11.56 -23.30 17.30
N SER A 79 -10.43 -22.65 17.58
CA SER A 79 -9.54 -23.01 18.70
C SER A 79 -10.26 -22.89 20.04
N SER A 80 -11.08 -21.85 20.21
CA SER A 80 -11.82 -21.63 21.45
C SER A 80 -12.94 -22.65 21.63
N ILE A 81 -13.70 -22.96 20.58
CA ILE A 81 -14.76 -23.98 20.61
C ILE A 81 -14.20 -25.32 21.05
N ARG A 82 -13.00 -25.71 20.60
CA ARG A 82 -12.35 -26.95 21.07
C ARG A 82 -12.26 -27.03 22.59
N TYR A 83 -11.84 -25.96 23.25
CA TYR A 83 -11.70 -25.95 24.71
C TYR A 83 -13.03 -25.74 25.44
N LEU A 84 -14.03 -25.12 24.81
CA LEU A 84 -15.37 -24.95 25.38
C LEU A 84 -16.21 -26.23 25.32
N VAL A 85 -16.14 -26.96 24.21
CA VAL A 85 -16.81 -28.26 24.03
C VAL A 85 -16.07 -29.35 24.80
N GLY A 86 -14.75 -29.19 24.99
CA GLY A 86 -13.88 -30.13 25.67
C GLY A 86 -12.95 -30.83 24.69
N ARG A 87 -11.69 -31.00 25.09
CA ARG A 87 -10.64 -31.53 24.21
C ARG A 87 -10.87 -32.97 23.75
N LYS A 88 -11.61 -33.76 24.54
CA LYS A 88 -11.93 -35.18 24.24
C LYS A 88 -13.02 -35.35 23.19
N VAL A 89 -13.95 -34.40 23.09
CA VAL A 89 -15.13 -34.50 22.22
C VAL A 89 -14.88 -33.79 20.89
N PHE A 90 -14.10 -32.71 20.88
CA PHE A 90 -13.90 -31.91 19.69
C PHE A 90 -13.14 -32.65 18.58
N PRO A 91 -13.66 -32.73 17.33
CA PRO A 91 -13.07 -33.51 16.25
C PRO A 91 -11.58 -33.22 15.99
N CYS A 92 -10.75 -34.27 16.04
CA CYS A 92 -9.31 -34.16 15.76
C CYS A 92 -9.02 -33.54 14.39
N ALA A 93 -9.77 -33.93 13.36
CA ALA A 93 -9.61 -33.42 12.00
C ALA A 93 -9.80 -31.90 11.86
N LEU A 94 -10.77 -31.32 12.58
CA LEU A 94 -10.99 -29.87 12.57
C LEU A 94 -9.87 -29.12 13.29
N PHE A 95 -9.37 -29.69 14.40
CA PHE A 95 -8.25 -29.11 15.13
C PHE A 95 -6.96 -29.14 14.32
N SER A 96 -6.62 -30.28 13.71
CA SER A 96 -5.42 -30.42 12.90
C SER A 96 -5.48 -29.48 11.70
N LEU A 97 -6.62 -29.43 10.99
CA LEU A 97 -6.83 -28.50 9.87
C LEU A 97 -6.57 -27.05 10.26
N THR A 98 -7.06 -26.65 11.43
CA THR A 98 -6.90 -25.30 11.95
C THR A 98 -5.42 -24.94 12.08
N TRP A 99 -4.58 -25.83 12.62
CA TRP A 99 -3.13 -25.60 12.75
C TRP A 99 -2.41 -25.42 11.42
N PHE A 100 -2.71 -26.28 10.44
CA PHE A 100 -2.10 -26.20 9.11
C PHE A 100 -2.51 -24.93 8.36
N LEU A 101 -3.72 -24.41 8.62
CA LEU A 101 -4.19 -23.15 8.04
C LEU A 101 -3.76 -21.91 8.84
N THR A 102 -3.43 -22.03 10.12
CA THR A 102 -3.10 -20.87 10.96
C THR A 102 -1.92 -20.08 10.41
N GLN A 103 -0.85 -20.79 10.02
CA GLN A 103 0.40 -20.16 9.56
C GLN A 103 0.18 -19.29 8.32
N PRO A 104 -0.38 -19.79 7.20
CA PRO A 104 -0.66 -18.93 6.05
C PRO A 104 -1.65 -17.81 6.38
N LEU A 105 -2.68 -18.07 7.19
CA LEU A 105 -3.69 -17.06 7.52
C LEU A 105 -3.12 -15.86 8.29
N VAL A 106 -2.15 -16.09 9.17
CA VAL A 106 -1.52 -15.04 10.00
C VAL A 106 -0.38 -14.33 9.25
N THR A 107 0.50 -15.07 8.58
CA THR A 107 1.73 -14.52 7.97
C THR A 107 1.54 -13.98 6.55
N LEU A 108 0.59 -14.50 5.76
CA LEU A 108 0.42 -14.03 4.38
C LEU A 108 0.01 -12.56 4.28
N PRO A 109 -0.90 -12.02 5.12
CA PRO A 109 -1.26 -10.61 5.03
C PRO A 109 -0.08 -9.66 5.22
N THR A 110 0.85 -9.95 6.13
CA THR A 110 2.05 -9.14 6.40
C THR A 110 3.11 -9.32 5.30
N MET A 111 3.33 -10.55 4.81
CA MET A 111 4.18 -10.84 3.65
C MET A 111 3.73 -10.07 2.40
N LEU A 112 2.44 -10.18 2.06
CA LEU A 112 1.85 -9.55 0.87
C LEU A 112 1.86 -8.02 0.96
N ARG A 113 1.67 -7.47 2.17
CA ARG A 113 1.81 -6.02 2.44
C ARG A 113 3.24 -5.54 2.18
N SER A 114 4.23 -6.29 2.69
CA SER A 114 5.66 -5.95 2.52
C SER A 114 6.11 -6.04 1.06
N LEU A 115 5.71 -7.10 0.37
CA LEU A 115 5.95 -7.28 -1.07
C LEU A 115 5.33 -6.13 -1.88
N ARG A 116 4.07 -5.78 -1.59
CA ARG A 116 3.40 -4.68 -2.29
C ARG A 116 4.09 -3.35 -2.05
N LEU A 117 4.53 -3.06 -0.83
CA LEU A 117 5.23 -1.81 -0.52
C LEU A 117 6.54 -1.69 -1.32
N PHE A 118 7.29 -2.79 -1.41
CA PHE A 118 8.49 -2.86 -2.23
C PHE A 118 8.20 -2.66 -3.74
N VAL A 119 7.15 -3.29 -4.26
CA VAL A 119 6.75 -3.15 -5.67
C VAL A 119 6.29 -1.72 -5.97
N MET A 120 5.52 -1.10 -5.08
CA MET A 120 5.13 0.32 -5.18
C MET A 120 6.35 1.24 -5.17
N TYR A 121 7.39 0.91 -4.42
CA TYR A 121 8.66 1.64 -4.43
C TYR A 121 9.35 1.55 -5.78
N LYS A 122 9.46 0.36 -6.36
CA LYS A 122 10.03 0.20 -7.70
C LYS A 122 9.20 0.93 -8.75
N LEU A 123 7.87 0.88 -8.67
CA LEU A 123 6.97 1.63 -9.56
C LEU A 123 7.25 3.13 -9.50
N ASN A 124 7.37 3.69 -8.29
CA ASN A 124 7.55 5.13 -8.15
C ASN A 124 8.96 5.60 -8.46
N LEU A 125 9.97 4.77 -8.22
CA LEU A 125 11.32 5.05 -8.70
C LEU A 125 11.33 5.13 -10.23
N LEU A 126 10.67 4.20 -10.93
CA LEU A 126 10.56 4.25 -12.40
C LEU A 126 9.80 5.48 -12.89
N LYS A 127 8.69 5.84 -12.24
CA LYS A 127 7.92 7.05 -12.59
C LYS A 127 8.72 8.33 -12.40
N THR A 128 9.55 8.42 -11.37
CA THR A 128 10.32 9.64 -11.04
C THR A 128 11.64 9.76 -11.79
N LEU A 129 12.40 8.67 -11.95
CA LEU A 129 13.61 8.65 -12.78
C LEU A 129 13.32 9.12 -14.21
N ARG A 130 12.15 8.75 -14.73
CA ARG A 130 11.69 9.16 -16.06
C ARG A 130 11.60 10.67 -16.22
N ARG A 131 11.04 11.39 -15.24
CA ARG A 131 10.93 12.85 -15.29
C ARG A 131 12.31 13.53 -15.25
N ARG A 132 13.28 12.90 -14.57
CA ARG A 132 14.64 13.43 -14.52
C ARG A 132 15.30 13.39 -15.91
N ASN A 133 15.18 12.27 -16.62
CA ASN A 133 15.77 12.10 -17.94
C ASN A 133 15.15 13.02 -19.00
N SER A 134 13.83 13.27 -18.95
CA SER A 134 13.17 14.19 -19.88
C SER A 134 13.59 15.65 -19.68
N THR A 135 13.97 16.03 -18.47
CA THR A 135 14.41 17.40 -18.18
C THR A 135 15.89 17.60 -18.50
N SER A 136 16.75 16.61 -18.26
CA SER A 136 18.19 16.76 -18.51
C SER A 136 18.55 16.81 -20.00
N LEU A 137 17.76 16.18 -20.87
CA LEU A 137 18.06 16.14 -22.31
C LEU A 137 17.86 17.49 -23.01
N SER A 138 17.08 18.42 -22.42
CA SER A 138 16.82 19.73 -23.00
C SER A 138 17.81 20.81 -22.59
N THR A 139 18.72 20.55 -21.63
CA THR A 139 19.59 21.60 -21.05
C THR A 139 21.04 21.60 -21.55
N PHE A 140 21.46 20.66 -22.41
CA PHE A 140 22.86 20.56 -22.84
C PHE A 140 23.02 20.27 -24.33
N HIS A 141 22.70 21.26 -25.16
CA HIS A 141 23.59 21.56 -26.28
C HIS A 141 24.21 22.92 -25.96
N PRO A 142 25.45 22.98 -25.40
CA PRO A 142 26.18 24.23 -25.48
C PRO A 142 26.23 24.55 -26.96
N PHE A 143 25.60 25.67 -27.31
CA PHE A 143 25.70 26.27 -28.63
C PHE A 143 27.19 26.46 -28.86
N SER A 144 27.84 25.49 -29.51
CA SER A 144 29.16 25.67 -30.08
C SER A 144 28.92 26.64 -31.22
N GLU A 145 28.91 27.92 -30.83
CA GLU A 145 29.01 29.05 -31.70
C GLU A 145 30.33 28.87 -32.46
N LYS A 146 30.29 28.10 -33.54
CA LYS A 146 31.27 28.20 -34.61
C LYS A 146 31.10 29.60 -35.17
N LEU A 147 31.78 30.56 -34.55
CA LEU A 147 32.14 31.84 -35.14
C LEU A 147 32.81 31.52 -36.49
N LYS A 148 32.03 31.55 -37.57
CA LYS A 148 32.57 31.59 -38.92
C LYS A 148 33.09 33.00 -39.16
N HIS A 149 34.39 33.17 -38.91
CA HIS A 149 35.14 34.28 -39.47
C HIS A 149 35.01 34.25 -41.01
N PRO A 150 34.72 35.38 -41.68
CA PRO A 150 34.74 35.45 -43.13
C PRO A 150 36.19 35.57 -43.60
N GLN A 151 36.84 34.45 -43.94
CA GLN A 151 38.05 34.48 -44.76
C GLN A 151 37.68 34.38 -46.23
N LYS A 152 37.79 35.53 -46.92
CA LYS A 152 38.08 35.60 -48.36
C LYS A 152 39.38 34.85 -48.62
N THR A 153 39.37 33.88 -49.53
CA THR A 153 40.17 33.89 -50.78
C THR A 153 40.00 32.61 -51.61
N ASN A 154 39.74 32.83 -52.90
CA ASN A 154 40.29 32.17 -54.09
C ASN A 154 39.93 30.71 -54.43
N ALA A 155 39.11 30.63 -55.48
CA ALA A 155 39.13 29.73 -56.64
C ALA A 155 40.16 28.59 -56.69
N ILE A 156 39.71 27.40 -57.11
CA ILE A 156 40.18 26.66 -58.30
C ILE A 156 39.23 25.48 -58.62
N ASN A 157 39.04 25.28 -59.92
CA ASN A 157 38.16 24.35 -60.65
C ASN A 157 38.36 22.85 -60.40
N LYS A 158 37.27 22.07 -60.59
CA LYS A 158 37.08 20.94 -61.54
C LYS A 158 35.81 20.15 -61.13
N SER A 159 34.75 20.07 -61.96
CA SER A 159 34.49 19.04 -62.99
C SER A 159 34.68 17.61 -62.45
N SER A 160 33.78 16.62 -62.55
CA SER A 160 32.66 16.36 -63.49
C SER A 160 31.90 15.07 -63.05
N ALA A 161 30.81 14.76 -63.77
CA ALA A 161 30.04 13.49 -63.86
C ALA A 161 28.92 13.31 -62.80
N ILE A 162 27.62 13.39 -63.13
CA ILE A 162 26.77 12.65 -64.10
C ILE A 162 26.80 11.13 -63.89
N ILE A 163 25.80 10.60 -63.19
CA ILE A 163 25.11 9.33 -63.53
C ILE A 163 23.61 9.48 -63.19
N ASN A 164 22.79 9.34 -64.23
CA ASN A 164 21.35 9.09 -64.17
C ASN A 164 21.09 7.61 -63.86
N THR A 165 20.11 7.26 -63.02
CA THR A 165 19.32 6.01 -63.19
C THR A 165 17.93 6.09 -62.53
N THR A 166 16.94 6.43 -63.36
CA THR A 166 15.70 5.70 -63.69
C THR A 166 15.06 4.71 -62.68
N MET A 167 13.74 4.93 -62.47
CA MET A 167 12.62 3.99 -62.23
C MET A 167 12.75 2.89 -61.15
N ASN A 168 11.80 2.87 -60.20
CA ASN A 168 10.68 1.93 -60.38
C ASN A 168 9.45 2.20 -59.51
N ASN A 169 8.33 1.93 -60.15
CA ASN A 169 6.95 2.07 -59.74
C ASN A 169 6.50 0.72 -59.16
N HIS A 170 5.98 0.67 -57.93
CA HIS A 170 5.18 -0.48 -57.49
C HIS A 170 4.03 -0.08 -56.57
N ASN A 171 2.91 0.16 -57.24
CA ASN A 171 1.56 -0.12 -56.77
C ASN A 171 1.49 -1.53 -56.18
N ASN A 172 0.90 -1.68 -55.00
CA ASN A 172 0.25 -2.94 -54.66
C ASN A 172 -1.03 -2.68 -53.86
N ASN A 173 -2.14 -2.75 -54.58
CA ASN A 173 -3.46 -3.05 -54.08
C ASN A 173 -3.41 -4.39 -53.35
N ASN A 174 -4.03 -4.48 -52.17
CA ASN A 174 -4.62 -5.74 -51.74
C ASN A 174 -5.94 -5.49 -51.03
N ASN A 175 -7.00 -5.92 -51.72
CA ASN A 175 -8.34 -6.14 -51.19
C ASN A 175 -8.32 -7.39 -50.32
N GLY A 176 -9.02 -7.35 -49.18
CA GLY A 176 -9.19 -8.50 -48.28
C GLY A 176 -10.42 -8.37 -47.40
N ALA A 177 -11.55 -8.81 -47.95
CA ALA A 177 -12.77 -9.39 -47.37
C ALA A 177 -13.15 -9.17 -45.87
N GLN A 178 -14.38 -8.65 -45.72
CA GLN A 178 -15.48 -9.13 -44.85
C GLN A 178 -15.20 -9.61 -43.42
N VAL A 179 -15.84 -8.97 -42.43
CA VAL A 179 -16.85 -9.61 -41.55
C VAL A 179 -17.87 -8.55 -41.10
N HIS A 180 -19.12 -8.73 -41.53
CA HIS A 180 -20.30 -8.06 -40.96
C HIS A 180 -20.62 -8.71 -39.60
N LEU A 181 -20.65 -7.93 -38.52
CA LEU A 181 -21.32 -8.35 -37.28
C LEU A 181 -22.37 -7.31 -36.90
N HIS A 182 -23.63 -7.69 -37.03
CA HIS A 182 -24.77 -6.99 -36.46
C HIS A 182 -24.66 -7.01 -34.94
N SER A 183 -24.74 -5.83 -34.30
CA SER A 183 -25.18 -5.72 -32.91
C SER A 183 -26.30 -4.71 -32.84
N GLU A 184 -27.47 -5.22 -32.45
CA GLU A 184 -28.68 -4.48 -32.18
C GLU A 184 -28.45 -3.47 -31.06
N VAL A 185 -28.77 -2.21 -31.35
CA VAL A 185 -28.80 -1.13 -30.37
C VAL A 185 -30.22 -1.08 -29.81
N HIS A 186 -30.41 -1.62 -28.61
CA HIS A 186 -31.59 -1.35 -27.81
C HIS A 186 -31.51 0.07 -27.24
N THR A 187 -32.39 0.93 -27.75
CA THR A 187 -32.72 2.26 -27.24
C THR A 187 -33.41 2.15 -25.88
N ALA A 188 -32.70 2.51 -24.81
CA ALA A 188 -33.28 2.73 -23.49
C ALA A 188 -33.22 4.22 -23.14
N THR A 189 -34.40 4.83 -23.10
CA THR A 189 -34.70 6.20 -22.69
C THR A 189 -34.36 6.43 -21.20
N PRO A 190 -33.56 7.44 -20.83
CA PRO A 190 -33.40 7.80 -19.42
C PRO A 190 -34.53 8.73 -18.96
N ARG A 191 -35.33 8.22 -18.03
CA ARG A 191 -36.38 8.93 -17.29
C ARG A 191 -35.73 9.91 -16.31
N SER A 192 -35.96 11.21 -16.51
CA SER A 192 -35.46 12.27 -15.62
C SER A 192 -36.20 12.25 -14.27
N VAL A 193 -35.50 11.87 -13.20
CA VAL A 193 -35.98 12.05 -11.82
C VAL A 193 -35.41 13.35 -11.29
N LYS A 194 -36.27 14.36 -11.10
CA LYS A 194 -35.95 15.59 -10.39
C LYS A 194 -35.85 15.29 -8.90
N PHE A 195 -34.66 15.43 -8.33
CA PHE A 195 -34.42 15.35 -6.89
C PHE A 195 -34.33 16.79 -6.35
N GLN A 196 -35.35 17.23 -5.61
CA GLN A 196 -35.33 18.47 -4.83
C GLN A 196 -34.54 18.22 -3.55
N ILE A 197 -33.44 18.94 -3.37
CA ILE A 197 -32.69 18.99 -2.12
C ILE A 197 -33.17 20.23 -1.36
N THR A 198 -33.86 19.99 -0.25
CA THR A 198 -34.20 21.00 0.75
C THR A 198 -32.99 21.23 1.64
N THR A 199 -32.37 22.39 1.54
CA THR A 199 -31.27 22.83 2.41
C THR A 199 -31.88 23.42 3.68
N THR A 200 -31.68 22.74 4.82
CA THR A 200 -31.98 23.31 6.14
C THR A 200 -30.67 23.83 6.73
N GLU A 201 -30.53 25.16 6.78
CA GLU A 201 -29.48 25.83 7.54
C GLU A 201 -29.68 25.59 9.03
N ARG A 202 -28.69 25.00 9.69
CA ARG A 202 -28.59 24.97 11.15
C ARG A 202 -27.34 25.75 11.54
N VAL A 203 -27.59 26.93 12.10
CA VAL A 203 -26.60 27.79 12.77
C VAL A 203 -26.19 27.08 14.06
N GLU A 204 -24.91 26.74 14.20
CA GLU A 204 -24.35 26.17 15.42
C GLU A 204 -23.25 27.11 15.94
N GLN A 205 -23.47 27.59 17.17
CA GLN A 205 -22.66 28.57 17.87
C GLN A 205 -21.34 27.97 18.36
N GLU A 206 -20.30 28.78 18.25
CA GLU A 206 -18.93 28.56 18.69
C GLU A 206 -18.80 28.67 20.22
N PRO A 207 -18.13 27.74 20.93
CA PRO A 207 -17.69 27.97 22.30
C PRO A 207 -16.23 28.44 22.36
N GLN A 208 -16.02 29.50 23.14
CA GLN A 208 -14.73 30.10 23.49
C GLN A 208 -13.78 29.11 24.17
N GLN A 209 -12.53 29.06 23.70
CA GLN A 209 -11.44 28.30 24.31
C GLN A 209 -10.71 29.11 25.39
N GLN A 210 -10.54 28.49 26.56
CA GLN A 210 -9.62 28.91 27.62
C GLN A 210 -8.20 28.42 27.33
N GLU A 211 -7.23 29.31 27.56
CA GLU A 211 -5.79 29.05 27.53
C GLU A 211 -5.36 28.05 28.62
N SER A 212 -4.53 27.08 28.25
CA SER A 212 -3.69 26.36 29.20
C SER A 212 -2.25 26.32 28.71
N THR A 213 -1.39 26.91 29.54
CA THR A 213 0.06 26.98 29.44
C THR A 213 0.66 25.62 29.80
N THR A 214 1.44 25.01 28.90
CA THR A 214 2.34 23.90 29.26
C THR A 214 3.74 24.15 28.72
N THR A 215 4.68 24.08 29.65
CA THR A 215 6.14 24.21 29.58
C THR A 215 6.81 23.22 28.63
N ASP A 216 7.68 23.75 27.75
CA ASP A 216 8.52 22.99 26.82
C ASP A 216 9.77 22.40 27.49
N HIS A 217 9.94 21.08 27.38
CA HIS A 217 11.23 20.41 27.55
C HIS A 217 11.80 20.04 26.17
N HIS A 218 12.75 20.84 25.69
CA HIS A 218 13.54 20.57 24.48
C HIS A 218 14.51 19.40 24.71
N ALA A 219 14.25 18.26 24.07
CA ALA A 219 15.23 17.19 23.89
C ALA A 219 15.88 17.33 22.49
N ASN A 220 17.17 17.62 22.46
CA ASN A 220 17.99 17.67 21.24
C ASN A 220 18.20 16.25 20.67
N LEU A 221 17.55 15.94 19.55
CA LEU A 221 17.84 14.74 18.75
C LEU A 221 18.88 15.07 17.66
N PRO A 222 19.95 14.26 17.50
CA PRO A 222 20.94 14.46 16.45
C PRO A 222 20.38 14.06 15.08
N HIS A 223 20.44 14.98 14.11
CA HIS A 223 20.11 14.75 12.71
C HIS A 223 21.24 13.94 12.01
N PRO A 224 20.96 12.74 11.46
CA PRO A 224 21.91 12.02 10.63
C PRO A 224 21.61 12.32 9.15
N LEU A 225 22.25 13.35 8.59
CA LEU A 225 22.20 13.65 7.15
C LEU A 225 23.47 14.41 6.72
N SER A 226 24.64 13.78 6.92
CA SER A 226 25.94 14.35 6.54
C SER A 226 26.68 13.55 5.43
N GLY A 227 26.01 12.61 4.74
CA GLY A 227 26.67 11.68 3.81
C GLY A 227 26.17 11.64 2.36
N LEU A 228 25.20 12.47 1.96
CA LEU A 228 24.80 12.56 0.55
C LEU A 228 25.69 13.57 -0.16
N ASN A 229 26.60 13.07 -0.98
CA ASN A 229 27.45 13.84 -1.89
C ASN A 229 26.66 14.97 -2.56
N ASN A 230 27.10 16.21 -2.32
CA ASN A 230 26.59 17.46 -2.89
C ASN A 230 26.85 17.60 -4.40
N ASN A 231 26.62 16.55 -5.20
CA ASN A 231 26.25 16.75 -6.60
C ASN A 231 24.83 17.28 -6.62
N GLU A 232 24.73 18.53 -6.14
CA GLU A 232 23.55 19.32 -5.95
C GLU A 232 22.74 19.30 -7.24
N PHE A 233 21.53 18.81 -7.08
CA PHE A 233 20.43 18.92 -8.00
C PHE A 233 20.15 20.41 -8.26
N SER A 234 20.98 21.06 -9.08
CA SER A 234 20.78 22.44 -9.52
C SER A 234 19.63 22.46 -10.52
N TRP A 235 18.41 22.52 -10.00
CA TRP A 235 17.35 23.26 -10.70
C TRP A 235 17.56 24.76 -10.57
N ASN A 236 18.67 25.22 -9.96
CA ASN A 236 18.76 26.48 -9.25
C ASN A 236 18.90 27.71 -10.15
N ASP A 237 19.42 27.60 -11.39
CA ASP A 237 19.79 28.82 -12.13
C ASP A 237 19.04 29.09 -13.44
N SER A 238 18.25 28.17 -13.99
CA SER A 238 17.65 28.37 -15.33
C SER A 238 16.21 28.92 -15.36
N ILE A 239 15.58 29.15 -14.19
CA ILE A 239 14.31 29.88 -14.08
C ILE A 239 14.58 31.17 -13.29
N SER A 240 15.60 31.93 -13.68
CA SER A 240 15.57 33.38 -13.49
C SER A 240 14.38 33.93 -14.29
N ASP A 241 13.75 35.01 -13.83
CA ASP A 241 12.54 35.65 -14.41
C ASP A 241 12.67 36.16 -15.87
N SER A 242 13.64 35.68 -16.64
CA SER A 242 13.72 35.95 -18.08
C SER A 242 12.55 35.25 -18.78
N PHE A 243 11.55 36.05 -19.13
CA PHE A 243 10.33 35.64 -19.84
C PHE A 243 10.58 34.83 -21.12
N ASP A 244 11.75 34.99 -21.74
CA ASP A 244 12.13 34.32 -22.98
C ASP A 244 12.40 32.82 -22.79
N SER A 245 12.79 32.40 -21.57
CA SER A 245 13.04 30.98 -21.26
C SER A 245 11.77 30.11 -21.31
N VAL A 246 10.60 30.68 -21.00
CA VAL A 246 9.35 29.90 -20.87
C VAL A 246 8.83 29.39 -22.22
N SER A 247 9.02 30.17 -23.30
CA SER A 247 8.65 29.72 -24.65
C SER A 247 9.54 28.60 -25.15
N GLU A 248 10.83 28.65 -24.83
CA GLU A 248 11.81 27.63 -25.25
C GLU A 248 11.59 26.31 -24.50
N ILE A 249 11.26 26.40 -23.20
CA ILE A 249 10.80 25.26 -22.41
C ILE A 249 9.59 24.60 -23.10
N ALA A 250 8.60 25.39 -23.52
CA ALA A 250 7.37 24.87 -24.14
C ALA A 250 7.59 24.19 -25.50
N SER A 251 8.54 24.66 -26.31
CA SER A 251 8.88 24.02 -27.58
C SER A 251 9.54 22.66 -27.39
N ASN A 252 10.25 22.46 -26.28
CA ASN A 252 10.96 21.22 -25.95
C ASN A 252 10.07 20.16 -25.28
N TYR A 253 8.80 20.48 -24.98
CA TYR A 253 7.83 19.49 -24.54
C TYR A 253 7.33 18.66 -25.74
N GLU A 254 8.09 17.63 -26.11
CA GLU A 254 7.53 16.55 -26.91
C GLU A 254 6.73 15.59 -26.03
N PRO A 255 5.56 15.08 -26.50
CA PRO A 255 4.88 13.99 -25.84
C PRO A 255 5.79 12.77 -25.85
N TYR A 256 6.39 12.48 -24.71
CA TYR A 256 7.33 11.37 -24.60
C TYR A 256 6.58 10.06 -24.83
N SER A 257 6.85 9.39 -25.94
CA SER A 257 6.41 8.02 -26.16
C SER A 257 7.29 7.10 -25.31
N LEU A 258 6.64 6.32 -24.45
CA LEU A 258 7.34 5.32 -23.67
C LEU A 258 7.77 4.18 -24.59
N ASP A 259 9.02 3.73 -24.43
CA ASP A 259 9.44 2.48 -25.06
C ASP A 259 8.51 1.35 -24.60
N ASP A 260 8.10 0.49 -25.53
CA ASP A 260 7.15 -0.58 -25.27
C ASP A 260 7.64 -1.56 -24.20
N LYS A 261 8.97 -1.67 -24.02
CA LYS A 261 9.56 -2.50 -22.96
C LYS A 261 9.31 -1.88 -21.58
N GLU A 262 9.44 -0.57 -21.44
CA GLU A 262 9.16 0.12 -20.18
C GLU A 262 7.68 0.08 -19.82
N LEU A 263 6.79 0.24 -20.80
CA LEU A 263 5.35 0.09 -20.63
C LEU A 263 5.01 -1.31 -20.11
N ARG A 264 5.61 -2.35 -20.70
CA ARG A 264 5.44 -3.73 -20.23
C ARG A 264 5.92 -3.90 -18.79
N HIS A 265 7.08 -3.36 -18.45
CA HIS A 265 7.61 -3.44 -17.09
C HIS A 265 6.70 -2.74 -16.06
N LEU A 266 6.17 -1.55 -16.38
CA LEU A 266 5.20 -0.85 -15.54
C LEU A 266 3.92 -1.66 -15.35
N ARG A 267 3.38 -2.25 -16.42
CA ARG A 267 2.17 -3.10 -16.34
C ARG A 267 2.38 -4.31 -15.45
N ILE A 268 3.54 -4.97 -15.54
CA ILE A 268 3.87 -6.12 -14.68
C ILE A 268 3.90 -5.69 -13.21
N LEU A 269 4.62 -4.62 -12.88
CA LEU A 269 4.69 -4.13 -11.51
C LEU A 269 3.32 -3.65 -10.99
N GLN A 270 2.51 -2.99 -11.84
CA GLN A 270 1.13 -2.63 -11.50
C GLN A 270 0.28 -3.87 -11.20
N PHE A 271 0.40 -4.91 -12.03
CA PHE A 271 -0.29 -6.18 -11.81
C PHE A 271 0.11 -6.84 -10.50
N VAL A 272 1.41 -6.95 -10.21
CA VAL A 272 1.93 -7.51 -8.94
C VAL A 272 1.45 -6.69 -7.74
N SER A 273 1.33 -5.37 -7.87
CA SER A 273 0.82 -4.49 -6.81
C SER A 273 -0.70 -4.54 -6.63
N SER A 274 -1.42 -5.20 -7.54
CA SER A 274 -2.88 -5.19 -7.58
C SER A 274 -3.51 -6.11 -6.52
N HIS A 275 -4.74 -5.78 -6.12
CA HIS A 275 -5.53 -6.63 -5.21
C HIS A 275 -5.84 -8.01 -5.82
N LYS A 276 -5.98 -8.09 -7.15
CA LYS A 276 -6.25 -9.35 -7.85
C LYS A 276 -5.10 -10.33 -7.70
N PHE A 277 -3.86 -9.86 -7.90
CA PHE A 277 -2.66 -10.67 -7.68
C PHE A 277 -2.53 -11.09 -6.21
N THR A 278 -2.81 -10.17 -5.29
CA THR A 278 -2.78 -10.44 -3.85
C THR A 278 -3.76 -11.57 -3.47
N LEU A 279 -5.01 -11.49 -3.95
CA LEU A 279 -6.03 -12.52 -3.73
C LEU A 279 -5.63 -13.87 -4.34
N LEU A 280 -5.11 -13.85 -5.57
CA LEU A 280 -4.66 -15.06 -6.26
C LEU A 280 -3.55 -15.77 -5.47
N LEU A 281 -2.52 -15.03 -5.04
CA LEU A 281 -1.41 -15.58 -4.27
C LEU A 281 -1.87 -16.10 -2.91
N TYR A 282 -2.76 -15.39 -2.22
CA TYR A 282 -3.37 -15.82 -0.96
C TYR A 282 -4.12 -17.15 -1.11
N SER A 283 -4.97 -17.27 -2.13
CA SER A 283 -5.71 -18.50 -2.42
C SER A 283 -4.79 -19.68 -2.77
N ILE A 284 -3.72 -19.45 -3.53
CA ILE A 284 -2.73 -20.48 -3.86
C ILE A 284 -2.05 -21.00 -2.59
N CYS A 285 -1.54 -20.12 -1.73
CA CYS A 285 -0.84 -20.53 -0.51
C CYS A 285 -1.76 -21.29 0.48
N ILE A 286 -3.03 -20.88 0.61
CA ILE A 286 -4.02 -21.63 1.41
C ILE A 286 -4.27 -23.01 0.79
N SER A 287 -4.45 -23.08 -0.53
CA SER A 287 -4.70 -24.34 -1.23
C SER A 287 -3.52 -25.31 -1.11
N CYS A 288 -2.28 -24.80 -1.19
CA CYS A 288 -1.07 -25.57 -0.93
C CYS A 288 -1.01 -26.09 0.51
N SER A 289 -1.38 -25.27 1.50
CA SER A 289 -1.37 -25.69 2.90
C SER A 289 -2.47 -26.71 3.21
N LEU A 290 -3.63 -26.58 2.57
CA LEU A 290 -4.70 -27.58 2.62
C LEU A 290 -4.26 -28.89 1.94
N GLY A 291 -3.61 -28.82 0.78
CA GLY A 291 -3.05 -29.98 0.10
C GLY A 291 -2.00 -30.71 0.94
N LEU A 292 -1.16 -29.97 1.65
CA LEU A 292 -0.19 -30.52 2.61
C LEU A 292 -0.90 -31.23 3.77
N TRP A 293 -1.94 -30.63 4.35
CA TRP A 293 -2.75 -31.26 5.39
C TRP A 293 -3.41 -32.55 4.89
N ILE A 294 -4.00 -32.54 3.69
CA ILE A 294 -4.61 -33.74 3.09
C ILE A 294 -3.57 -34.83 2.89
N LEU A 295 -2.40 -34.49 2.34
CA LEU A 295 -1.32 -35.44 2.07
C LEU A 295 -0.81 -36.08 3.36
N LEU A 296 -0.51 -35.27 4.39
CA LEU A 296 -0.03 -35.77 5.67
C LEU A 296 -1.11 -36.58 6.41
N GLY A 297 -2.38 -36.18 6.30
CA GLY A 297 -3.49 -36.93 6.87
C GLY A 297 -3.69 -38.29 6.20
N ALA A 298 -3.54 -38.37 4.86
CA ALA A 298 -3.62 -39.63 4.13
C ALA A 298 -2.45 -40.56 4.48
N ILE A 299 -1.25 -40.03 4.67
CA ILE A 299 -0.08 -40.79 5.13
C ILE A 299 -0.32 -41.32 6.54
N GLU A 300 -0.76 -40.47 7.47
CA GLU A 300 -1.04 -40.87 8.87
C GLU A 300 -2.11 -41.97 8.93
N GLU A 301 -3.21 -41.82 8.18
CA GLU A 301 -4.28 -42.80 8.12
C GLU A 301 -3.81 -44.14 7.52
N GLY A 302 -2.96 -44.11 6.49
CA GLY A 302 -2.36 -45.30 5.90
C GLY A 302 -1.44 -46.05 6.86
N ILE A 303 -0.66 -45.31 7.68
CA ILE A 303 0.18 -45.92 8.72
C ILE A 303 -0.71 -46.48 9.84
N HIS A 304 -1.70 -45.74 10.31
CA HIS A 304 -2.60 -46.15 11.39
C HIS A 304 -3.40 -47.41 11.03
N THR A 305 -3.92 -47.50 9.80
CA THR A 305 -4.63 -48.70 9.31
C THR A 305 -3.71 -49.92 9.20
N THR A 306 -2.41 -49.72 8.93
CA THR A 306 -1.43 -50.82 8.87
C THR A 306 -0.96 -51.25 10.26
N ASN A 307 -0.74 -50.28 11.15
CA ASN A 307 -0.29 -50.51 12.52
C ASN A 307 -0.92 -49.47 13.47
N PRO A 308 -2.00 -49.83 14.19
CA PRO A 308 -2.70 -48.92 15.08
C PRO A 308 -1.84 -48.31 16.19
N TYR A 309 -0.74 -48.97 16.56
CA TYR A 309 0.17 -48.52 17.63
C TYR A 309 1.26 -47.57 17.13
N GLN A 310 1.35 -47.34 15.82
CA GLN A 310 2.37 -46.50 15.22
C GLN A 310 1.72 -45.29 14.58
N SER A 311 1.65 -44.20 15.31
CA SER A 311 1.21 -42.91 14.80
C SER A 311 2.37 -41.92 14.78
N VAL A 312 2.39 -41.03 13.80
CA VAL A 312 3.49 -40.08 13.59
C VAL A 312 3.12 -38.70 14.07
N ILE A 313 1.88 -38.25 13.87
CA ILE A 313 1.46 -36.87 14.14
C ILE A 313 0.59 -36.79 15.40
N VAL A 314 -0.28 -37.76 15.61
CA VAL A 314 -1.29 -37.77 16.69
C VAL A 314 -1.06 -38.98 17.57
N ASP A 315 -1.17 -38.89 18.90
CA ASP A 315 -0.88 -40.05 19.77
C ASP A 315 -1.91 -41.19 19.67
N ASP A 316 -3.17 -40.88 19.31
CA ASP A 316 -4.25 -41.86 19.20
C ASP A 316 -5.12 -41.56 17.96
N GLY A 317 -5.35 -42.58 17.12
CA GLY A 317 -6.09 -42.49 15.86
C GLY A 317 -5.33 -41.85 14.69
N GLY A 318 -6.07 -41.54 13.62
CA GLY A 318 -5.58 -40.84 12.43
C GLY A 318 -5.90 -39.34 12.42
N LEU A 319 -5.27 -38.58 11.53
CA LEU A 319 -5.48 -37.13 11.40
C LEU A 319 -6.93 -36.77 11.00
N PHE A 320 -7.61 -37.68 10.29
CA PHE A 320 -8.99 -37.51 9.80
C PHE A 320 -10.05 -38.07 10.75
N LEU A 321 -9.71 -38.23 12.03
CA LEU A 321 -10.64 -38.71 13.03
C LEU A 321 -11.66 -37.61 13.41
N PHE A 322 -12.93 -37.87 13.14
CA PHE A 322 -14.05 -36.94 13.44
C PHE A 322 -14.87 -37.34 14.67
N SER A 323 -14.66 -38.54 15.22
CA SER A 323 -15.49 -39.08 16.31
C SER A 323 -15.11 -38.55 17.68
N HIS A 324 -13.85 -38.23 17.89
CA HIS A 324 -13.33 -37.70 19.16
C HIS A 324 -12.11 -36.80 18.91
N GLY A 325 -11.66 -36.18 20.00
CA GLY A 325 -10.50 -35.31 19.99
C GLY A 325 -9.19 -36.03 20.22
N CYS A 326 -8.11 -35.28 20.03
CA CYS A 326 -6.76 -35.83 20.01
C CYS A 326 -5.74 -34.83 20.53
N ILE A 327 -4.57 -35.34 20.92
CA ILE A 327 -3.37 -34.57 21.23
C ILE A 327 -2.33 -34.78 20.13
N THR A 328 -1.71 -33.68 19.72
CA THR A 328 -0.59 -33.70 18.79
C THR A 328 0.67 -34.11 19.54
N ASN A 329 1.35 -35.13 19.04
CA ASN A 329 2.57 -35.61 19.66
C ASN A 329 3.75 -34.66 19.36
N ALA A 330 4.90 -34.91 19.96
CA ALA A 330 6.09 -34.07 19.77
C ALA A 330 6.54 -33.95 18.29
N LYS A 331 6.38 -35.01 17.50
CA LYS A 331 6.73 -35.01 16.07
C LYS A 331 5.76 -34.14 15.27
N GLY A 332 4.46 -34.25 15.52
CA GLY A 332 3.41 -33.44 14.90
C GLY A 332 3.58 -31.96 15.22
N VAL A 333 3.93 -31.62 16.46
CA VAL A 333 4.25 -30.23 16.80
C VAL A 333 5.56 -29.78 16.12
N GLY A 334 6.55 -30.65 16.00
CA GLY A 334 7.74 -30.41 15.18
C GLY A 334 7.41 -30.06 13.72
N ILE A 335 6.44 -30.74 13.10
CA ILE A 335 5.94 -30.44 11.75
C ILE A 335 5.28 -29.06 11.72
N ILE A 336 4.40 -28.76 12.68
CA ILE A 336 3.70 -27.45 12.75
C ILE A 336 4.70 -26.30 12.94
N VAL A 337 5.67 -26.46 13.85
CA VAL A 337 6.74 -25.47 14.09
C VAL A 337 7.63 -25.31 12.86
N SER A 338 7.95 -26.41 12.15
CA SER A 338 8.71 -26.36 10.91
C SER A 338 7.95 -25.60 9.81
N GLN A 339 6.64 -25.85 9.67
CA GLN A 339 5.78 -25.11 8.75
C GLN A 339 5.75 -23.62 9.10
N ALA A 340 5.57 -23.28 10.38
CA ALA A 340 5.63 -21.90 10.87
C ALA A 340 6.98 -21.24 10.55
N GLY A 341 8.09 -21.96 10.77
CA GLY A 341 9.44 -21.51 10.46
C GLY A 341 9.65 -21.18 8.98
N VAL A 342 9.07 -21.97 8.06
CA VAL A 342 9.11 -21.67 6.61
C VAL A 342 8.38 -20.36 6.30
N TYR A 343 7.17 -20.15 6.85
CA TYR A 343 6.42 -18.91 6.63
C TYR A 343 7.12 -17.69 7.25
N ILE A 344 7.63 -17.81 8.46
CA ILE A 344 8.41 -16.74 9.12
C ILE A 344 9.67 -16.42 8.33
N LEU A 345 10.38 -17.42 7.78
CA LEU A 345 11.56 -17.18 6.94
C LEU A 345 11.18 -16.41 5.67
N LEU A 346 10.10 -16.80 5.00
CA LEU A 346 9.60 -16.07 3.84
C LEU A 346 9.19 -14.64 4.21
N GLU A 347 8.58 -14.45 5.37
CA GLU A 347 8.24 -13.12 5.90
C GLU A 347 9.48 -12.26 6.14
N ILE A 348 10.52 -12.81 6.79
CA ILE A 348 11.81 -12.14 6.98
C ILE A 348 12.44 -11.74 5.63
N VAL A 349 12.37 -12.61 4.61
CA VAL A 349 12.86 -12.28 3.26
C VAL A 349 12.08 -11.11 2.66
N THR A 350 10.74 -11.14 2.75
CA THR A 350 9.91 -10.02 2.25
C THR A 350 10.10 -8.73 3.03
N LEU A 351 10.34 -8.81 4.35
CA LEU A 351 10.69 -7.67 5.18
C LEU A 351 12.06 -7.10 4.81
N GLY A 352 13.06 -7.96 4.55
CA GLY A 352 14.37 -7.58 4.02
C GLY A 352 14.26 -6.84 2.68
N LEU A 353 13.43 -7.33 1.76
CA LEU A 353 13.11 -6.61 0.52
C LEU A 353 12.46 -5.24 0.82
N CYS A 354 11.56 -5.19 1.79
CA CYS A 354 10.89 -3.96 2.23
C CYS A 354 11.85 -2.93 2.83
N MET A 355 12.94 -3.36 3.48
CA MET A 355 13.96 -2.46 4.00
C MET A 355 14.68 -1.67 2.90
N PHE A 356 14.75 -2.20 1.67
CA PHE A 356 15.28 -1.47 0.50
C PHE A 356 14.31 -0.44 -0.08
N ALA A 357 13.03 -0.45 0.31
CA ALA A 357 12.13 0.64 -0.07
C ALA A 357 12.59 1.93 0.62
N ASP A 358 12.43 3.09 -0.02
CA ASP A 358 12.72 4.39 0.60
C ASP A 358 11.81 4.61 1.84
N LYS A 359 12.03 5.74 2.55
CA LYS A 359 11.45 6.06 3.87
C LYS A 359 9.98 5.63 4.02
N ASP A 360 9.70 4.93 5.11
CA ASP A 360 8.37 4.45 5.46
C ASP A 360 7.53 5.54 6.12
N THR A 361 6.71 6.22 5.31
CA THR A 361 5.89 7.35 5.78
C THR A 361 4.72 6.94 6.66
N TRP A 362 4.33 5.67 6.65
CA TRP A 362 3.17 5.15 7.39
C TRP A 362 3.55 4.18 8.51
N ARG A 363 4.85 4.02 8.80
CA ARG A 363 5.40 3.10 9.81
C ARG A 363 5.04 1.61 9.59
N ILE A 364 4.72 1.21 8.36
CA ILE A 364 4.39 -0.17 7.99
C ILE A 364 5.56 -1.13 8.27
N LYS A 365 6.81 -0.73 7.98
CA LYS A 365 8.02 -1.55 8.22
C LYS A 365 8.22 -1.84 9.70
N ILE A 366 8.00 -0.83 10.54
CA ILE A 366 8.12 -0.97 12.00
C ILE A 366 7.03 -1.92 12.52
N GLU A 367 5.78 -1.74 12.07
CA GLU A 367 4.67 -2.65 12.41
C GLU A 367 4.98 -4.09 12.02
N THR A 368 5.41 -4.34 10.77
CA THR A 368 5.76 -5.68 10.30
C THR A 368 6.95 -6.25 11.08
N PHE A 369 7.99 -5.45 11.35
CA PHE A 369 9.13 -5.90 12.14
C PHE A 369 8.72 -6.35 13.54
N VAL A 370 7.88 -5.55 14.23
CA VAL A 370 7.35 -5.89 15.55
C VAL A 370 6.49 -7.15 15.48
N ALA A 371 5.63 -7.29 14.45
CA ALA A 371 4.82 -8.50 14.24
C ALA A 371 5.69 -9.76 14.10
N VAL A 372 6.74 -9.73 13.26
CA VAL A 372 7.67 -10.85 13.06
C VAL A 372 8.39 -11.23 14.36
N VAL A 373 8.82 -10.24 15.15
CA VAL A 373 9.44 -10.51 16.46
C VAL A 373 8.48 -11.28 17.38
N PHE A 374 7.23 -10.83 17.49
CA PHE A 374 6.24 -11.55 18.28
C PHE A 374 5.94 -12.94 17.73
N GLN A 375 5.78 -13.10 16.41
CA GLN A 375 5.59 -14.41 15.80
C GLN A 375 6.71 -15.39 16.16
N VAL A 376 7.97 -14.98 16.05
CA VAL A 376 9.13 -15.81 16.45
C VAL A 376 9.04 -16.19 17.93
N LEU A 377 8.79 -15.21 18.81
CA LEU A 377 8.69 -15.46 20.25
C LEU A 377 7.56 -16.44 20.60
N PHE A 378 6.39 -16.28 20.00
CA PHE A 378 5.23 -17.14 20.25
C PHE A 378 5.40 -18.54 19.64
N VAL A 379 6.02 -18.68 18.47
CA VAL A 379 6.33 -19.99 17.89
C VAL A 379 7.37 -20.74 18.73
N ILE A 380 8.39 -20.05 19.25
CA ILE A 380 9.34 -20.64 20.20
C ILE A 380 8.61 -21.05 21.48
N ALA A 381 7.78 -20.17 22.05
CA ALA A 381 7.01 -20.48 23.26
C ALA A 381 6.09 -21.69 23.07
N TYR A 382 5.43 -21.81 21.91
CA TYR A 382 4.62 -22.96 21.54
C TYR A 382 5.46 -24.23 21.36
N GLY A 383 6.65 -24.15 20.75
CA GLY A 383 7.57 -25.29 20.70
C GLY A 383 8.05 -25.73 22.08
N CYS A 384 8.35 -24.78 22.97
CA CYS A 384 8.75 -25.05 24.35
C CYS A 384 7.63 -25.64 25.21
N SER A 385 6.34 -25.48 24.83
CA SER A 385 5.23 -26.08 25.57
C SER A 385 5.24 -27.61 25.53
N LEU A 386 6.07 -28.22 24.68
CA LEU A 386 6.28 -29.68 24.60
C LEU A 386 7.23 -30.23 25.66
N ILE A 387 7.96 -29.37 26.38
CA ILE A 387 8.82 -29.83 27.47
C ILE A 387 7.90 -30.47 28.51
N ASN A 388 8.19 -31.71 28.91
CA ASN A 388 7.35 -32.52 29.81
C ASN A 388 6.85 -31.76 31.05
N GLY A 389 7.63 -30.82 31.59
CA GLY A 389 7.22 -29.96 32.70
C GLY A 389 6.04 -29.02 32.37
N TYR A 390 6.01 -28.42 31.18
CA TYR A 390 4.87 -27.60 30.74
C TYR A 390 3.63 -28.47 30.51
N ALA A 391 3.78 -29.55 29.76
CA ALA A 391 2.68 -30.46 29.42
C ALA A 391 1.98 -31.02 30.67
N THR A 392 2.74 -31.31 31.73
CA THR A 392 2.19 -31.86 32.97
C THR A 392 1.62 -30.82 33.94
N LEU A 393 2.17 -29.60 33.97
CA LEU A 393 1.78 -28.58 34.97
C LEU A 393 0.87 -27.50 34.42
N LEU A 394 1.19 -26.95 33.24
CA LEU A 394 0.55 -25.76 32.71
C LEU A 394 -0.56 -26.08 31.72
N GLU A 395 -0.50 -27.20 31.01
CA GLU A 395 -1.50 -27.54 29.99
C GLU A 395 -2.93 -27.71 30.56
N PHE A 396 -3.03 -28.08 31.84
CA PHE A 396 -4.31 -28.16 32.57
C PHE A 396 -4.93 -26.78 32.90
N ILE A 397 -4.11 -25.73 33.00
CA ILE A 397 -4.54 -24.38 33.37
C ILE A 397 -4.65 -23.50 32.13
N PHE A 398 -3.62 -23.56 31.28
CA PHE A 398 -3.46 -22.76 30.08
C PHE A 398 -2.98 -23.66 28.92
N PRO A 399 -3.93 -24.19 28.13
CA PRO A 399 -3.61 -25.05 27.00
C PRO A 399 -2.63 -24.39 26.04
N SER A 400 -1.69 -25.15 25.49
CA SER A 400 -0.69 -24.66 24.54
C SER A 400 -1.30 -23.96 23.32
N GLY A 401 -2.48 -24.38 22.87
CA GLY A 401 -3.18 -23.69 21.77
C GLY A 401 -3.56 -22.24 22.08
N ASN A 402 -3.79 -21.88 23.35
CA ASN A 402 -4.05 -20.49 23.75
C ASN A 402 -2.82 -19.59 23.55
N ILE A 403 -1.59 -20.13 23.52
CA ILE A 403 -0.37 -19.38 23.15
C ILE A 403 -0.54 -18.83 21.73
N MET A 404 -1.00 -19.67 20.81
CA MET A 404 -1.17 -19.30 19.40
C MET A 404 -2.42 -18.44 19.18
N THR A 405 -3.50 -18.67 19.94
CA THR A 405 -4.65 -17.75 19.99
C THR A 405 -4.25 -16.35 20.48
N THR A 406 -3.33 -16.28 21.45
CA THR A 406 -2.78 -15.01 21.92
C THR A 406 -1.93 -14.34 20.83
N LEU A 407 -1.10 -15.12 20.11
CA LEU A 407 -0.36 -14.61 18.95
C LEU A 407 -1.29 -13.95 17.92
N THR A 408 -2.42 -14.57 17.57
CA THR A 408 -3.35 -13.97 16.59
C THR A 408 -4.02 -12.71 17.10
N LEU A 409 -4.28 -12.60 18.41
CA LEU A 409 -4.77 -11.35 19.01
C LEU A 409 -3.71 -10.24 18.96
N VAL A 410 -2.46 -10.56 19.25
CA VAL A 410 -1.33 -9.62 19.14
C VAL A 410 -1.14 -9.18 17.69
N ASP A 411 -1.26 -10.09 16.72
CA ASP A 411 -1.21 -9.75 15.31
C ASP A 411 -2.34 -8.79 14.91
N VAL A 412 -3.59 -9.06 15.30
CA VAL A 412 -4.72 -8.13 15.07
C VAL A 412 -4.45 -6.76 15.71
N PHE A 413 -3.89 -6.73 16.92
CA PHE A 413 -3.56 -5.49 17.59
C PHE A 413 -2.52 -4.67 16.79
N ILE A 414 -1.44 -5.30 16.35
CA ILE A 414 -0.37 -4.64 15.60
C ILE A 414 -0.82 -4.26 14.18
N CYS A 415 -1.42 -5.19 13.46
CA CYS A 415 -1.74 -5.06 12.04
C CYS A 415 -3.04 -4.30 11.76
N VAL A 416 -3.95 -4.18 12.73
CA VAL A 416 -5.28 -3.57 12.55
C VAL A 416 -5.56 -2.46 13.55
N VAL A 417 -5.41 -2.70 14.85
CA VAL A 417 -5.78 -1.72 15.89
C VAL A 417 -4.87 -0.49 15.83
N LEU A 418 -3.54 -0.67 15.83
CA LEU A 418 -2.59 0.44 15.79
C LEU A 418 -2.80 1.38 14.57
N PRO A 419 -2.93 0.87 13.32
CA PRO A 419 -3.23 1.72 12.17
C PRO A 419 -4.54 2.48 12.26
N LEU A 420 -5.57 1.89 12.87
CA LEU A 420 -6.85 2.56 13.11
C LEU A 420 -6.67 3.69 14.13
N CYS A 421 -5.98 3.44 15.25
CA CYS A 421 -5.65 4.46 16.23
C CYS A 421 -4.90 5.64 15.58
N TYR A 422 -3.90 5.36 14.73
CA TYR A 422 -3.19 6.40 13.99
C TYR A 422 -4.13 7.18 13.05
N ALA A 423 -5.08 6.51 12.38
CA ALA A 423 -6.08 7.17 11.55
C ALA A 423 -6.98 8.13 12.35
N PHE A 424 -7.45 7.72 13.54
CA PHE A 424 -8.26 8.57 14.41
C PHE A 424 -7.48 9.77 14.95
N ILE A 425 -6.24 9.55 15.40
CA ILE A 425 -5.35 10.61 15.90
C ILE A 425 -5.03 11.62 14.78
N SER A 426 -4.75 11.12 13.56
CA SER A 426 -4.49 11.98 12.39
C SER A 426 -5.70 12.85 12.04
N ASP A 427 -6.90 12.30 12.06
CA ASP A 427 -8.11 13.06 11.74
C ASP A 427 -8.42 14.11 12.82
N TYR A 428 -8.16 13.81 14.10
CA TYR A 428 -8.30 14.79 15.18
C TYR A 428 -7.36 15.99 14.97
N LYS A 429 -6.10 15.74 14.60
CA LYS A 429 -5.13 16.80 14.27
C LYS A 429 -5.52 17.60 13.01
N LYS A 430 -6.07 16.95 11.98
CA LYS A 430 -6.47 17.61 10.73
C LYS A 430 -7.58 18.63 10.89
N THR A 431 -8.42 18.53 11.93
CA THR A 431 -9.47 19.53 12.18
C THR A 431 -8.89 20.91 12.52
N GLN A 432 -7.61 21.01 12.94
CA GLN A 432 -6.89 22.27 13.13
C GLN A 432 -6.21 22.81 11.84
N LEU A 433 -6.89 22.61 10.69
CA LEU A 433 -6.33 22.52 9.34
C LEU A 433 -5.40 23.68 8.90
N ALA A 434 -4.28 23.32 8.26
CA ALA A 434 -3.48 24.24 7.47
C ALA A 434 -4.29 24.86 6.32
N GLU A 435 -4.14 26.16 6.17
CA GLU A 435 -4.77 26.90 5.09
C GLU A 435 -4.12 26.51 3.75
N ILE A 436 -4.93 26.44 2.68
CA ILE A 436 -4.45 26.16 1.30
C ILE A 436 -3.35 27.16 0.90
N THR A 437 -3.42 28.37 1.45
CA THR A 437 -2.43 29.45 1.28
C THR A 437 -1.02 29.01 1.70
N ASP A 438 -0.87 28.18 2.72
CA ASP A 438 0.44 27.75 3.22
C ASP A 438 1.13 26.75 2.29
N ILE A 439 0.35 25.84 1.70
CA ILE A 439 0.86 24.91 0.68
C ILE A 439 1.38 25.70 -0.51
N GLU A 440 0.63 26.70 -0.98
CA GLU A 440 1.08 27.54 -2.09
C GLU A 440 2.34 28.35 -1.76
N LYS A 441 2.46 28.89 -0.54
CA LYS A 441 3.68 29.59 -0.09
C LYS A 441 4.90 28.67 -0.17
N VAL A 442 4.76 27.42 0.30
CA VAL A 442 5.83 26.41 0.23
C VAL A 442 6.14 26.01 -1.20
N LEU A 443 5.13 25.82 -2.06
CA LEU A 443 5.33 25.49 -3.48
C LEU A 443 5.99 26.62 -4.27
N ARG A 444 5.82 27.89 -3.85
CA ARG A 444 6.51 29.06 -4.43
C ARG A 444 7.97 29.15 -4.00
N ASN A 445 8.31 28.69 -2.80
CA ASN A 445 9.69 28.61 -2.35
C ASN A 445 10.40 27.42 -3.02
N LYS A 446 11.38 27.69 -3.89
CA LYS A 446 12.07 26.67 -4.69
C LYS A 446 12.71 25.55 -3.87
N LYS A 447 13.39 25.92 -2.77
CA LYS A 447 14.08 24.97 -1.87
C LYS A 447 13.06 24.06 -1.18
N LEU A 448 12.04 24.66 -0.55
CA LEU A 448 11.02 23.90 0.18
C LEU A 448 10.14 23.07 -0.77
N CYS A 449 9.85 23.57 -1.97
CA CYS A 449 9.14 22.82 -3.01
C CYS A 449 9.94 21.59 -3.46
N GLY A 450 11.27 21.70 -3.59
CA GLY A 450 12.15 20.56 -3.85
C GLY A 450 12.10 19.52 -2.73
N GLN A 451 12.17 19.96 -1.47
CA GLN A 451 12.05 19.07 -0.30
C GLN A 451 10.66 18.40 -0.23
N LEU A 452 9.58 19.15 -0.48
CA LEU A 452 8.21 18.63 -0.49
C LEU A 452 8.01 17.63 -1.63
N LEU A 453 8.56 17.89 -2.82
CA LEU A 453 8.51 16.95 -3.94
C LEU A 453 9.25 15.65 -3.62
N GLU A 454 10.43 15.74 -3.01
CA GLU A 454 11.19 14.57 -2.58
C GLU A 454 10.44 13.78 -1.51
N PHE A 455 9.80 14.48 -0.57
CA PHE A 455 8.91 13.85 0.40
C PHE A 455 7.69 13.18 -0.24
N ALA A 456 7.13 13.75 -1.31
CA ALA A 456 6.05 13.14 -2.10
C ALA A 456 6.45 11.93 -2.89
N ARG A 457 7.67 11.92 -3.42
CA ARG A 457 8.26 10.73 -4.03
C ARG A 457 8.31 9.58 -3.02
N MET A 458 8.78 9.86 -1.80
CA MET A 458 8.82 8.86 -0.70
C MET A 458 7.43 8.46 -0.19
N SER A 459 6.44 9.36 -0.29
CA SER A 459 5.04 9.11 0.12
C SER A 459 4.18 8.46 -0.97
N TYR A 460 4.79 8.14 -2.10
CA TYR A 460 4.14 7.55 -3.26
C TYR A 460 3.08 8.40 -3.99
N CYS A 461 3.13 9.72 -3.85
CA CYS A 461 2.15 10.63 -4.46
C CYS A 461 2.76 11.93 -5.08
N PRO A 462 3.84 11.86 -5.87
CA PRO A 462 4.48 13.05 -6.45
C PRO A 462 3.60 13.76 -7.50
N GLU A 463 2.62 13.07 -8.09
CA GLU A 463 1.82 13.54 -9.23
C GLU A 463 1.10 14.87 -8.97
N ASN A 464 0.62 15.11 -7.75
CA ASN A 464 -0.12 16.33 -7.43
C ASN A 464 0.79 17.58 -7.47
N ILE A 465 2.01 17.48 -6.93
CA ILE A 465 3.00 18.57 -6.95
C ILE A 465 3.47 18.81 -8.37
N LEU A 466 3.76 17.72 -9.06
CA LEU A 466 4.24 17.71 -10.43
C LEU A 466 3.23 18.36 -11.40
N CYS A 467 1.95 17.98 -11.30
CA CYS A 467 0.88 18.58 -12.10
C CYS A 467 0.66 20.05 -11.73
N TYR A 468 0.66 20.40 -10.44
CA TYR A 468 0.54 21.79 -10.00
C TYR A 468 1.60 22.69 -10.67
N LYS A 469 2.86 22.25 -10.67
CA LYS A 469 3.95 22.99 -11.33
C LYS A 469 3.70 23.17 -12.83
N ASP A 470 3.27 22.12 -13.52
CA ASP A 470 3.01 22.18 -14.96
C ASP A 470 1.81 23.11 -15.27
N ILE A 471 0.79 23.16 -14.41
CA ILE A 471 -0.31 24.13 -14.51
C ILE A 471 0.17 25.57 -14.29
N VAL A 472 1.06 25.81 -13.31
CA VAL A 472 1.65 27.14 -13.10
C VAL A 472 2.45 27.59 -14.33
N ILE A 473 3.16 26.67 -14.99
CA ILE A 473 3.85 26.98 -16.25
C ILE A 473 2.83 27.33 -17.34
N PHE A 474 1.76 26.53 -17.49
CA PHE A 474 0.65 26.82 -18.42
C PHE A 474 0.05 28.23 -18.21
N GLU A 475 -0.19 28.63 -16.95
CA GLU A 475 -0.74 29.95 -16.59
C GLU A 475 0.22 31.11 -16.97
N ARG A 476 1.53 30.87 -16.93
CA ARG A 476 2.56 31.87 -17.28
C ARG A 476 2.79 32.00 -18.78
N MET A 477 2.48 30.98 -19.58
CA MET A 477 2.69 31.01 -21.03
C MET A 477 1.83 32.08 -21.73
N LYS A 478 2.52 32.93 -22.52
CA LYS A 478 1.89 33.98 -23.34
C LYS A 478 1.33 33.43 -24.66
N SER A 479 2.09 32.57 -25.33
CA SER A 479 1.72 31.97 -26.63
C SER A 479 0.58 30.97 -26.52
N ALA A 480 -0.46 31.14 -27.33
CA ALA A 480 -1.60 30.22 -27.39
C ALA A 480 -1.20 28.82 -27.86
N SER A 481 -0.23 28.72 -28.78
CA SER A 481 0.30 27.44 -29.26
C SER A 481 1.03 26.69 -28.13
N GLY A 482 1.89 27.40 -27.38
CA GLY A 482 2.57 26.82 -26.21
C GLY A 482 1.59 26.35 -25.14
N ARG A 483 0.56 27.16 -24.82
CA ARG A 483 -0.51 26.77 -23.88
C ARG A 483 -1.21 25.50 -24.32
N ARG A 484 -1.52 25.35 -25.62
CA ARG A 484 -2.15 24.14 -26.15
C ARG A 484 -1.25 22.91 -26.01
N LYS A 485 0.03 23.03 -26.34
CA LYS A 485 1.01 21.94 -26.16
C LYS A 485 1.09 21.51 -24.70
N MET A 486 1.19 22.46 -23.77
CA MET A 486 1.24 22.17 -22.34
C MET A 486 -0.07 21.56 -21.81
N ALA A 487 -1.23 22.05 -22.24
CA ALA A 487 -2.51 21.46 -21.87
C ALA A 487 -2.67 20.02 -22.39
N SER A 488 -2.23 19.74 -23.62
CA SER A 488 -2.17 18.37 -24.17
C SER A 488 -1.22 17.49 -23.36
N PHE A 489 -0.04 18.01 -23.00
CA PHE A 489 0.89 17.30 -22.12
C PHE A 489 0.25 16.96 -20.77
N ILE A 490 -0.46 17.90 -20.16
CA ILE A 490 -1.15 17.69 -18.88
C ILE A 490 -2.24 16.63 -19.02
N LEU A 491 -3.05 16.70 -20.08
CA LEU A 491 -4.09 15.72 -20.39
C LEU A 491 -3.51 14.30 -20.50
N ILE A 492 -2.42 14.15 -21.27
CA ILE A 492 -1.81 12.84 -21.53
C ILE A 492 -1.13 12.26 -20.29
N ASN A 493 -0.39 13.07 -19.54
CA ASN A 493 0.47 12.57 -18.46
C ASN A 493 -0.23 12.42 -17.12
N TYR A 494 -1.33 13.15 -16.88
CA TYR A 494 -1.99 13.21 -15.59
C TYR A 494 -3.46 12.83 -15.61
N LEU A 495 -4.17 12.99 -16.73
CA LEU A 495 -5.64 12.82 -16.75
C LEU A 495 -6.09 11.54 -17.46
N TYR A 496 -5.36 11.08 -18.48
CA TYR A 496 -5.70 9.81 -19.13
C TYR A 496 -5.57 8.62 -18.17
N GLU A 497 -6.43 7.65 -18.38
CA GLU A 497 -6.41 6.39 -17.64
C GLU A 497 -5.10 5.64 -17.92
N ASN A 498 -4.51 5.07 -16.87
CA ASN A 498 -3.20 4.40 -16.93
C ASN A 498 -2.03 5.34 -17.26
N SER A 499 -2.23 6.66 -17.21
CA SER A 499 -1.14 7.60 -17.34
C SER A 499 -0.12 7.41 -16.20
N PRO A 500 1.19 7.60 -16.46
CA PRO A 500 2.21 7.30 -15.46
C PRO A 500 2.07 8.14 -14.19
N LEU A 501 1.58 9.38 -14.32
CA LEU A 501 1.34 10.32 -13.22
C LEU A 501 -0.17 10.59 -13.06
N GLU A 502 -1.00 9.57 -13.30
CA GLU A 502 -2.45 9.67 -13.20
C GLU A 502 -2.90 10.28 -11.87
N LEU A 503 -3.68 11.36 -11.96
CA LEU A 503 -4.25 12.04 -10.82
C LEU A 503 -5.50 11.32 -10.32
N ASN A 504 -5.60 11.21 -9.00
CA ASN A 504 -6.83 10.78 -8.34
C ASN A 504 -7.80 11.97 -8.22
N ILE A 505 -8.64 12.17 -9.25
CA ILE A 505 -9.68 13.21 -9.31
C ILE A 505 -11.07 12.60 -9.58
N PRO A 506 -12.16 13.17 -9.03
CA PRO A 506 -13.51 12.71 -9.31
C PRO A 506 -13.95 13.09 -10.73
N LYS A 507 -14.76 12.23 -11.35
CA LYS A 507 -15.31 12.43 -12.72
C LYS A 507 -14.21 12.69 -13.76
N LYS A 508 -13.09 11.98 -13.65
CA LYS A 508 -11.89 12.15 -14.47
C LYS A 508 -12.21 12.04 -15.97
N GLU A 509 -13.02 11.07 -16.37
CA GLU A 509 -13.39 10.81 -17.76
C GLU A 509 -14.12 11.99 -18.38
N ALA A 510 -15.07 12.58 -17.65
CA ALA A 510 -15.78 13.77 -18.10
C ALA A 510 -14.84 14.97 -18.29
N ARG A 511 -13.84 15.12 -17.41
CA ARG A 511 -12.82 16.19 -17.51
C ARG A 511 -11.85 15.98 -18.66
N VAL A 512 -11.50 14.72 -18.93
CA VAL A 512 -10.69 14.34 -20.08
C VAL A 512 -11.41 14.73 -21.37
N GLU A 513 -12.69 14.36 -21.51
CA GLU A 513 -13.47 14.70 -22.71
C GLU A 513 -13.69 16.21 -22.85
N GLU A 514 -13.97 16.92 -21.76
CA GLU A 514 -14.09 18.39 -21.76
C GLU A 514 -12.81 19.06 -22.28
N LEU A 515 -11.64 18.70 -21.72
CA LEU A 515 -10.37 19.29 -22.12
C LEU A 515 -9.98 18.88 -23.54
N LYS A 516 -10.26 17.64 -23.94
CA LYS A 516 -10.02 17.15 -25.31
C LYS A 516 -10.83 17.93 -26.34
N LEU A 517 -12.12 18.15 -26.10
CA LEU A 517 -12.98 18.95 -26.97
C LEU A 517 -12.46 20.40 -27.12
N ILE A 518 -12.00 21.01 -26.02
CA ILE A 518 -11.41 22.36 -26.05
C ILE A 518 -10.13 22.38 -26.90
N LEU A 519 -9.28 21.36 -26.79
CA LEU A 519 -8.05 21.24 -27.57
C LEU A 519 -8.33 21.03 -29.08
N GLU A 520 -9.38 20.28 -29.42
CA GLU A 520 -9.80 19.98 -30.80
C GLU A 520 -10.43 21.18 -31.51
N LYS A 521 -11.27 21.97 -30.83
CA LYS A 521 -11.97 23.15 -31.39
C LYS A 521 -11.06 24.28 -31.87
N LYS A 522 -9.77 24.18 -31.58
CA LYS A 522 -8.75 25.18 -31.86
C LYS A 522 -9.00 26.58 -31.28
N GLU A 523 -9.85 26.70 -30.27
CA GLU A 523 -10.08 27.96 -29.54
C GLU A 523 -8.86 28.38 -28.71
N VAL A 524 -8.82 29.66 -28.32
CA VAL A 524 -7.76 30.19 -27.44
C VAL A 524 -8.00 29.64 -26.03
N LEU A 525 -7.09 28.80 -25.53
CA LEU A 525 -7.18 28.29 -24.16
C LEU A 525 -6.99 29.44 -23.16
N GLU A 526 -8.00 29.64 -22.32
CA GLU A 526 -7.93 30.58 -21.19
C GLU A 526 -7.05 30.02 -20.06
N LYS A 527 -6.37 30.91 -19.34
CA LYS A 527 -5.48 30.53 -18.21
C LYS A 527 -6.24 29.85 -17.06
N THR A 528 -7.53 30.12 -16.95
CA THR A 528 -8.44 29.63 -15.91
C THR A 528 -8.94 28.20 -16.15
N GLN A 529 -8.79 27.64 -17.36
CA GLN A 529 -9.35 26.34 -17.73
C GLN A 529 -8.85 25.18 -16.84
N LEU A 530 -7.62 25.28 -16.31
CA LEU A 530 -7.02 24.26 -15.44
C LEU A 530 -7.17 24.57 -13.94
N LYS A 531 -7.90 25.62 -13.56
CA LYS A 531 -8.05 26.05 -12.16
C LYS A 531 -8.65 24.97 -11.27
N PHE A 532 -9.63 24.21 -11.78
CA PHE A 532 -10.23 23.10 -11.04
C PHE A 532 -9.19 22.01 -10.71
N ILE A 533 -8.39 21.60 -11.69
CA ILE A 533 -7.35 20.58 -11.51
C ILE A 533 -6.28 21.08 -10.53
N LYS A 534 -5.88 22.35 -10.64
CA LYS A 534 -4.94 22.99 -9.70
C LYS A 534 -5.44 22.95 -8.26
N MET A 535 -6.69 23.34 -8.02
CA MET A 535 -7.30 23.30 -6.69
C MET A 535 -7.41 21.88 -6.15
N HIS A 536 -7.68 20.91 -7.02
CA HIS A 536 -7.70 19.50 -6.63
C HIS A 536 -6.30 18.99 -6.25
N CYS A 537 -5.27 19.37 -6.99
CA CYS A 537 -3.88 19.03 -6.64
C CYS A 537 -3.52 19.58 -5.25
N LEU A 538 -3.85 20.85 -4.96
CA LEU A 538 -3.64 21.47 -3.65
C LEU A 538 -4.41 20.75 -2.54
N THR A 539 -5.65 20.36 -2.81
CA THR A 539 -6.47 19.63 -1.84
C THR A 539 -5.89 18.25 -1.53
N ASN A 540 -5.47 17.52 -2.56
CA ASN A 540 -4.81 16.23 -2.41
C ASN A 540 -3.45 16.35 -1.70
N MET A 541 -2.76 17.49 -1.85
CA MET A 541 -1.49 17.77 -1.19
C MET A 541 -1.62 18.02 0.32
N LYS A 542 -2.83 18.29 0.87
CA LYS A 542 -3.00 18.60 2.30
C LYS A 542 -2.44 17.50 3.22
N ASP A 543 -2.80 16.24 2.96
CA ASP A 543 -2.36 15.11 3.79
C ASP A 543 -0.84 14.95 3.81
N ILE A 544 -0.21 15.08 2.64
CA ILE A 544 1.25 14.99 2.58
C ILE A 544 1.92 16.21 3.20
N PHE A 545 1.34 17.39 3.03
CA PHE A 545 1.89 18.62 3.59
C PHE A 545 1.90 18.60 5.12
N GLU A 546 0.87 18.08 5.76
CA GLU A 546 0.87 17.88 7.22
C GLU A 546 2.00 16.96 7.67
N ARG A 547 2.18 15.80 7.01
CA ARG A 547 3.28 14.87 7.31
C ARG A 547 4.65 15.46 7.00
N PHE A 548 4.74 16.33 5.99
CA PHE A 548 5.95 17.05 5.63
C PHE A 548 6.35 18.03 6.73
N LYS A 549 5.41 18.79 7.31
CA LYS A 549 5.67 19.68 8.45
C LYS A 549 6.17 18.92 9.68
N GLU A 550 5.59 17.74 9.97
CA GLU A 550 6.05 16.89 11.07
C GLU A 550 7.50 16.39 10.85
N HIS A 551 7.91 16.19 9.59
CA HIS A 551 9.25 15.70 9.26
C HIS A 551 10.31 16.81 9.12
N TYR A 552 9.91 18.03 8.77
CA TYR A 552 10.80 19.16 8.49
C TYR A 552 10.36 20.39 9.31
N PRO A 553 10.82 20.51 10.57
CA PRO A 553 10.45 21.61 11.47
C PRO A 553 10.75 23.01 10.90
N GLU A 554 11.74 23.14 10.00
CA GLU A 554 12.08 24.39 9.33
C GLU A 554 10.91 24.97 8.50
N VAL A 555 10.00 24.10 8.02
CA VAL A 555 8.82 24.50 7.25
C VAL A 555 7.85 25.26 8.15
N ILE A 556 7.68 24.81 9.39
CA ILE A 556 6.81 25.45 10.37
C ILE A 556 7.35 26.86 10.69
N GLN A 557 8.67 26.98 10.88
CA GLN A 557 9.33 28.25 11.12
C GLN A 557 9.16 29.22 9.94
N PHE A 558 9.35 28.74 8.70
CA PHE A 558 9.14 29.53 7.49
C PHE A 558 7.70 30.06 7.39
N LEU A 559 6.70 29.21 7.64
CA LEU A 559 5.29 29.61 7.59
C LEU A 559 4.95 30.64 8.69
N ALA A 560 5.50 30.48 9.89
CA ALA A 560 5.32 31.42 10.99
C ALA A 560 5.88 32.81 10.63
N GLN A 561 7.09 32.87 10.04
CA GLN A 561 7.71 34.11 9.57
C GLN A 561 6.87 34.79 8.48
N GLN A 562 6.36 34.03 7.51
CA GLN A 562 5.47 34.57 6.46
C GLN A 562 4.17 35.13 7.04
N LYS A 563 3.60 34.47 8.06
CA LYS A 563 2.39 34.95 8.74
C LYS A 563 2.65 36.27 9.47
N GLN A 564 3.77 36.38 10.19
CA GLN A 564 4.18 37.62 10.86
C GLN A 564 4.39 38.77 9.86
N PHE A 565 5.04 38.50 8.73
CA PHE A 565 5.25 39.49 7.68
C PHE A 565 3.93 40.01 7.10
N MET A 566 2.93 39.15 6.88
CA MET A 566 1.61 39.58 6.40
C MET A 566 0.78 40.33 7.45
N THR A 567 1.05 40.16 8.74
CA THR A 567 0.37 40.94 9.81
C THR A 567 0.97 42.34 10.00
N GLN A 568 2.22 42.56 9.56
CA GLN A 568 2.89 43.86 9.66
C GLN A 568 2.60 44.80 8.47
N GLN A 569 2.08 44.27 7.36
CA GLN A 569 1.60 45.04 6.20
C GLN A 569 0.14 45.42 6.41
#